data_AF-A0A6M0CH50-F1
#
_entry.id   AF-A0A6M0CH50-F1
#
_cell.length_a   1.000
_cell.length_b   1.000
_cell.length_c   1.000
_cell.angle_alpha   90.00
_cell.angle_beta   90.00
_cell.angle_gamma   90.00
#
_symmetry.space_group_name_H-M   'P 1'
#
loop_
_entity.id
_entity.type
_entity.pdbx_description
1 polymer ?
#
loop_
_entity_poly.entity_id
_entity_poly.type
_entity_poly.pdbx_seq_one_letter_code
_entity_poly.pdbx_strand_id
1 'polypeptide(L)'
;MFEDILNETRENIATTRAVILTNNKLRIIAFAQENESVKQLKNNEQIRELLEGVPSRIKWEEYEHCGVVTRLYSIYESFVENLIAEWLKLL
;
A
#
# COMPACT_ATOMS: atom_id res chain seq x y z
N MET A 1 7.11 0.74 -26.27
CA MET A 1 8.23 1.36 -25.52
C MET A 1 7.74 2.45 -24.58
N PHE A 2 7.39 3.66 -25.06
CA PHE A 2 6.78 4.69 -24.20
C PHE A 2 5.41 4.27 -23.64
N GLU A 3 4.62 3.55 -24.43
CA GLU A 3 3.34 2.99 -23.97
C GLU A 3 3.55 1.90 -22.90
N ASP A 4 4.62 1.12 -22.99
CA ASP A 4 4.95 0.10 -21.99
C ASP A 4 5.32 0.76 -20.65
N ILE A 5 6.13 1.83 -20.68
CA ILE A 5 6.47 2.64 -19.50
C ILE A 5 5.21 3.22 -18.85
N LEU A 6 4.25 3.71 -19.66
CA LEU A 6 2.99 4.23 -19.15
C LEU A 6 2.11 3.13 -18.53
N ASN A 7 2.07 1.94 -19.14
CA ASN A 7 1.31 0.81 -18.63
C ASN A 7 1.89 0.31 -17.32
N GLU A 8 3.21 0.13 -17.23
CA GLU A 8 3.89 -0.24 -15.99
C GLU A 8 3.62 0.78 -14.87
N THR A 9 3.72 2.08 -15.19
CA THR A 9 3.43 3.15 -14.23
C THR A 9 1.99 3.08 -13.71
N ARG A 10 1.02 2.83 -14.60
CA ARG A 10 -0.40 2.67 -14.22
C ARG A 10 -0.61 1.44 -13.34
N GLU A 11 0.00 0.31 -13.66
CA GLU A 11 -0.06 -0.91 -12.86
C GLU A 11 0.52 -0.70 -11.46
N ASN A 12 1.67 -0.01 -11.37
CA ASN A 12 2.30 0.30 -10.09
C ASN A 12 1.44 1.24 -9.22
N ILE A 13 0.80 2.25 -9.82
CA ILE A 13 -0.15 3.13 -9.13
C ILE A 13 -1.37 2.35 -8.64
N ALA A 14 -1.95 1.50 -9.50
CA ALA A 14 -3.12 0.69 -9.16
C ALA A 14 -2.80 -0.27 -8.01
N THR A 15 -1.64 -0.92 -8.07
CA THR A 15 -1.14 -1.82 -7.02
C THR A 15 -0.93 -1.08 -5.70
N THR A 16 -0.26 0.08 -5.73
CA THR A 16 -0.06 0.92 -4.53
C THR A 16 -1.40 1.32 -3.91
N ARG A 17 -2.37 1.74 -4.72
CA ARG A 17 -3.73 2.05 -4.26
C ARG A 17 -4.41 0.84 -3.62
N ALA A 18 -4.31 -0.34 -4.22
CA ALA A 18 -4.91 -1.57 -3.67
C ALA A 18 -4.30 -1.95 -2.31
N VAL A 19 -2.98 -1.79 -2.15
CA VAL A 19 -2.28 -2.02 -0.88
C VAL A 19 -2.74 -1.04 0.21
N ILE A 20 -2.90 0.24 -0.13
CA ILE A 20 -3.41 1.27 0.80
C ILE A 20 -4.82 0.93 1.27
N LEU A 21 -5.71 0.61 0.33
CA LEU A 21 -7.10 0.27 0.66
C LEU A 21 -7.17 -0.98 1.55
N THR A 22 -6.33 -1.97 1.29
CA THR A 22 -6.23 -3.19 2.09
C THR A 22 -5.75 -2.88 3.51
N ASN A 23 -4.66 -2.12 3.64
CA ASN A 23 -4.13 -1.72 4.96
C ASN A 23 -5.15 -0.91 5.76
N ASN A 24 -5.84 0.04 5.13
CA ASN A 24 -6.87 0.82 5.81
C ASN A 24 -8.01 -0.07 6.33
N LYS A 25 -8.47 -1.06 5.52
CA LYS A 25 -9.49 -2.02 5.97
C LYS A 25 -8.99 -2.86 7.15
N LEU A 26 -7.76 -3.36 7.11
CA LEU A 26 -7.16 -4.13 8.22
C LEU A 26 -7.06 -3.30 9.48
N ARG A 27 -6.62 -2.05 9.37
CA ARG A 27 -6.56 -1.10 10.50
C ARG A 27 -7.94 -0.83 11.10
N ILE A 28 -8.97 -0.67 10.25
CA ILE A 28 -10.35 -0.52 10.72
C ILE A 28 -10.78 -1.76 11.51
N ILE A 29 -10.47 -2.97 11.05
CA ILE A 29 -10.79 -4.22 11.76
C ILE A 29 -10.03 -4.32 13.09
N ALA A 30 -8.73 -3.99 13.09
CA ALA A 30 -7.88 -4.06 14.28
C ALA A 30 -8.38 -3.16 15.43
N PHE A 31 -8.82 -1.94 15.09
CA PHE A 31 -9.28 -0.94 16.06
C PHE A 31 -10.80 -0.71 16.07
N ALA A 32 -11.58 -1.59 15.43
CA ALA A 32 -13.03 -1.52 15.47
C ALA A 32 -13.53 -1.66 16.92
N GLN A 33 -14.59 -0.92 17.26
CA GLN A 33 -15.32 -1.15 18.51
C GLN A 33 -15.82 -2.59 18.55
N GLU A 34 -15.74 -3.22 19.72
CA GLU A 34 -16.19 -4.60 19.88
C GLU A 34 -17.69 -4.72 19.61
N ASN A 35 -18.02 -5.44 18.54
CA ASN A 35 -19.35 -5.94 18.27
C ASN A 35 -19.27 -7.47 18.12
N GLU A 36 -20.44 -8.12 18.03
CA GLU A 36 -20.52 -9.58 17.97
C GLU A 36 -19.69 -10.18 16.83
N SER A 37 -19.69 -9.54 15.66
CA SER A 37 -18.91 -9.96 14.49
C SER A 37 -17.40 -9.82 14.69
N VAL A 38 -16.95 -8.73 15.31
CA VAL A 38 -15.53 -8.49 15.63
C VAL A 38 -15.05 -9.47 16.70
N LYS A 39 -15.87 -9.80 17.69
CA LYS A 39 -15.55 -10.82 18.70
C LYS A 39 -15.37 -12.19 18.06
N GLN A 40 -16.27 -12.60 17.17
CA GLN A 40 -16.15 -13.87 16.43
C GLN A 40 -14.87 -13.91 15.57
N LEU A 41 -14.52 -12.81 14.92
CA LEU A 41 -13.28 -12.68 14.15
C LEU A 41 -12.03 -12.76 15.04
N LYS A 42 -12.00 -12.06 16.18
CA LYS A 42 -10.87 -12.07 17.11
C LYS A 42 -10.70 -13.41 17.86
N ASN A 43 -11.75 -14.22 17.92
CA ASN A 43 -11.67 -15.58 18.46
C ASN A 43 -11.00 -16.57 17.49
N ASN A 44 -10.81 -16.20 16.23
CA ASN A 44 -9.98 -16.98 15.31
C ASN A 44 -8.51 -16.82 15.67
N GLU A 45 -7.81 -17.94 15.88
CA GLU A 45 -6.40 -17.97 16.31
C GLU A 45 -5.47 -17.21 15.34
N GLN A 46 -5.62 -17.40 14.03
CA GLN A 46 -4.80 -16.74 13.01
C GLN A 46 -5.03 -15.22 13.00
N ILE A 47 -6.27 -14.78 13.21
CA ILE A 47 -6.60 -13.35 13.27
C ILE A 47 -6.07 -12.75 14.57
N ARG A 48 -6.17 -13.47 15.69
CA ARG A 48 -5.61 -13.03 16.97
C ARG A 48 -4.10 -12.85 16.87
N GLU A 49 -3.38 -13.83 16.35
CA GLU A 49 -1.93 -13.75 16.11
C GLU A 49 -1.57 -12.58 15.20
N LEU A 50 -2.32 -12.36 14.12
CA LEU A 50 -2.12 -11.23 13.22
C LEU A 50 -2.33 -9.88 13.92
N LEU A 51 -3.31 -9.79 14.83
CA LEU A 51 -3.62 -8.57 15.58
C LEU A 51 -2.67 -8.32 16.76
N GLU A 52 -2.01 -9.34 17.31
CA GLU A 52 -1.00 -9.15 18.36
C GLU A 52 0.25 -8.42 17.85
N GLY A 53 0.59 -8.59 16.56
CA GLY A 53 1.75 -7.95 15.92
C GLY A 53 1.52 -6.52 15.43
N VAL A 54 0.32 -5.95 15.57
CA VAL A 54 0.03 -4.64 14.98
C VAL A 54 0.53 -3.47 15.83
N PRO A 55 1.07 -2.39 15.22
CA PRO A 55 1.47 -1.20 15.96
C PRO A 55 0.25 -0.46 16.53
N SER A 56 0.48 0.52 17.42
CA SER A 56 -0.59 1.41 17.87
C SER A 56 -1.24 2.13 16.68
N ARG A 57 -2.53 2.47 16.80
CA ARG A 57 -3.29 3.12 15.72
C ARG A 57 -2.58 4.33 15.11
N ILE A 58 -2.08 5.22 15.98
CA ILE A 58 -1.37 6.44 15.56
C ILE A 58 -0.08 6.08 14.82
N LYS A 59 0.72 5.16 15.36
CA LYS A 59 1.97 4.74 14.71
C LYS A 59 1.72 4.03 13.38
N TRP A 60 0.65 3.24 13.29
CA TRP A 60 0.23 2.64 12.03
C TRP A 60 -0.10 3.71 10.99
N GLU A 61 -0.93 4.70 11.35
CA GLU A 61 -1.32 5.81 10.47
C GLU A 61 -0.09 6.61 9.98
N GLU A 62 0.83 6.97 10.88
CA GLU A 62 2.07 7.68 10.56
C GLU A 62 2.95 6.92 9.56
N TYR A 63 3.21 5.64 9.85
CA TYR A 63 4.07 4.79 9.00
C TYR A 63 3.42 4.47 7.66
N GLU A 64 2.10 4.27 7.64
CA GLU A 64 1.37 4.06 6.40
C GLU A 64 1.48 5.28 5.50
N HIS A 65 1.25 6.50 6.03
CA HIS A 65 1.40 7.73 5.27
C HIS A 65 2.81 7.88 4.67
N CYS A 66 3.85 7.68 5.49
CA CYS A 66 5.23 7.72 5.01
C CYS A 66 5.47 6.70 3.89
N GLY A 67 5.04 5.45 4.09
CA GLY A 67 5.19 4.40 3.09
C GLY A 67 4.42 4.67 1.79
N VAL A 68 3.28 5.36 1.84
CA VAL A 68 2.54 5.76 0.64
C VAL A 68 3.32 6.81 -0.15
N VAL A 69 3.79 7.85 0.52
CA VAL A 69 4.57 8.92 -0.12
C VAL A 69 5.83 8.34 -0.76
N THR A 70 6.56 7.48 -0.06
CA THR A 70 7.77 6.83 -0.61
C THR A 70 7.45 6.01 -1.84
N ARG A 71 6.40 5.18 -1.83
CA ARG A 71 6.03 4.35 -3.00
C ARG A 71 5.65 5.21 -4.21
N LEU A 72 4.87 6.26 -4.00
CA LEU A 72 4.51 7.18 -5.07
C LEU A 72 5.73 7.88 -5.65
N TYR A 73 6.69 8.27 -4.80
CA TYR A 73 7.94 8.86 -5.24
C TYR A 73 8.79 7.88 -6.06
N SER A 74 8.92 6.64 -5.61
CA SER A 74 9.66 5.60 -6.35
C SER A 74 9.03 5.30 -7.72
N ILE A 75 7.69 5.32 -7.82
CA ILE A 75 6.99 5.18 -9.11
C ILE A 75 7.34 6.33 -10.05
N TYR A 76 7.29 7.57 -9.54
CA TYR A 76 7.64 8.75 -10.31
C TYR A 76 9.10 8.70 -10.79
N GLU A 77 10.03 8.37 -9.90
CA GLU A 77 11.45 8.27 -10.22
C GLU A 77 11.71 7.24 -11.32
N SER A 78 11.16 6.03 -11.16
CA SER A 78 11.28 4.96 -12.16
C SER A 78 10.68 5.36 -13.50
N PHE A 79 9.52 6.03 -13.50
CA PHE A 79 8.89 6.53 -14.71
C PHE A 79 9.79 7.53 -15.45
N VAL A 80 10.35 8.52 -14.73
CA VAL A 80 11.21 9.55 -15.33
C VAL A 80 12.51 8.96 -15.84
N GLU A 81 13.14 8.08 -15.07
CA GLU A 81 14.39 7.42 -15.47
C GLU A 81 14.18 6.61 -16.75
N ASN A 82 13.15 5.76 -16.78
CA ASN A 82 12.83 4.95 -17.95
C ASN A 82 12.48 5.83 -19.15
N LEU A 83 11.70 6.90 -18.95
CA LEU A 83 11.34 7.83 -20.02
C LEU A 83 12.58 8.50 -20.64
N ILE A 84 13.49 9.01 -19.81
CA ILE A 84 14.73 9.68 -20.27
C ILE A 84 15.63 8.67 -20.98
N ALA A 85 15.80 7.46 -20.43
CA ALA A 85 16.61 6.42 -21.05
C ALA A 85 16.12 6.07 -22.45
N GLU A 86 14.81 5.99 -22.66
CA GLU A 86 14.22 5.74 -23.98
C GLU A 86 14.35 6.92 -24.93
N TRP A 87 14.26 8.16 -24.43
CA TRP A 87 14.52 9.34 -25.25
C TRP A 87 15.97 9.44 -25.72
N LEU A 88 16.93 9.12 -24.85
CA LEU A 88 18.35 9.16 -25.19
C LEU A 88 18.74 8.16 -26.29
N LYS A 89 18.02 7.04 -26.44
CA LYS A 89 18.24 6.10 -27.55
C LYS A 89 17.83 6.65 -28.92
N LEU A 90 17.02 7.71 -28.95
CA LEU A 90 16.54 8.34 -30.18
C LEU A 90 17.41 9.53 -30.62
N LEU A 91 18.41 9.92 -29.82
CA LEU A 91 19.40 10.97 -30.11
C LEU A 91 20.70 10.36 -30.63
#